data_AF-L9XXY1-F1
#
_entry.id   AF-L9XXY1-F1
#
_cell.length_a   1.000
_cell.length_b   1.000
_cell.length_c   1.000
_cell.angle_alpha   90.00
_cell.angle_beta   90.00
_cell.angle_gamma   90.00
#
_symmetry.space_group_name_H-M   'P 1'
#
loop_
_entity.id
_entity.type
_entity.pdbx_description
1 polymer ?
#
loop_
_entity_poly.entity_id
_entity_poly.type
_entity_poly.pdbx_seq_one_letter_code
_entity_poly.pdbx_strand_id
1 'polypeptide(L)' 'MSEQELLFEIVDTLETAGLDRDEYQLHRVIHVEALEQLVNSAGPHTELEIRFSVGEFRLCVTHSDVQVLRSE' A
#
# COMPACT_ATOMS: atom_id res chain seq x y z
N MET A 1 7.65 8.28 4.63
CA MET A 1 7.30 7.03 5.34
C MET A 1 8.44 6.03 5.15
N SER A 2 8.88 5.30 6.17
CA SER A 2 9.92 4.26 6.01
C SER A 2 9.36 2.97 5.40
N GLU A 3 10.24 2.10 4.87
CA GLU A 3 9.83 0.83 4.25
C GLU A 3 9.06 -0.06 5.23
N GLN A 4 9.51 -0.11 6.48
CA GLN A 4 8.91 -0.93 7.53
C GLN A 4 7.54 -0.39 7.94
N GLU A 5 7.38 0.93 8.02
CA GLU A 5 6.09 1.59 8.26
C GLU A 5 5.12 1.30 7.11
N LEU A 6 5.57 1.46 5.86
CA LEU A 6 4.74 1.20 4.67
C LEU A 6 4.30 -0.26 4.59
N LEU A 7 5.21 -1.19 4.86
CA LEU A 7 4.89 -2.62 4.89
C LEU A 7 3.82 -2.91 5.96
N PHE A 8 4.00 -2.36 7.16
CA PHE A 8 3.08 -2.56 8.27
C PHE A 8 1.69 -2.00 7.92
N GLU A 9 1.61 -0.78 7.41
CA GLU A 9 0.33 -0.16 7.04
C GLU A 9 -0.39 -0.91 5.92
N ILE A 10 0.33 -1.39 4.89
CA ILE A 10 -0.28 -2.22 3.84
C ILE A 10 -0.88 -3.50 4.43
N VAL A 11 -0.14 -4.19 5.30
CA VAL A 11 -0.62 -5.44 5.92
C VAL A 11 -1.81 -5.18 6.83
N ASP A 12 -1.72 -4.21 7.72
CA ASP A 12 -2.79 -3.82 8.65
C ASP A 12 -4.06 -3.38 7.91
N THR A 13 -3.90 -2.62 6.83
CA THR A 13 -5.02 -2.19 5.95
C THR A 13 -5.71 -3.38 5.30
N LEU A 14 -4.95 -4.36 4.80
CA LEU A 14 -5.49 -5.57 4.17
C LEU A 14 -6.19 -6.48 5.20
N GLU A 15 -5.58 -6.69 6.36
CA GLU A 15 -6.15 -7.49 7.45
C GLU A 15 -7.44 -6.86 7.98
N THR A 16 -7.45 -5.53 8.16
CA THR A 16 -8.64 -4.76 8.58
C THR A 16 -9.75 -4.84 7.52
N ALA A 17 -9.39 -4.94 6.24
CA ALA A 17 -10.35 -5.13 5.16
C ALA A 17 -10.86 -6.57 5.03
N GLY A 18 -10.26 -7.51 5.77
CA GLY A 18 -10.66 -8.91 5.82
C GLY A 18 -9.87 -9.85 4.91
N LEU A 19 -8.75 -9.41 4.33
CA LEU A 19 -7.82 -10.27 3.60
C LEU A 19 -6.78 -10.84 4.56
N ASP A 20 -6.80 -12.15 4.79
CA ASP A 20 -5.83 -12.78 5.67
C ASP A 20 -4.44 -12.79 5.04
N ARG A 21 -3.40 -12.62 5.87
CA ARG A 21 -2.01 -12.56 5.42
C ARG A 21 -1.54 -13.84 4.74
N ASP A 22 -2.17 -14.97 5.02
CA ASP A 22 -1.90 -16.26 4.38
C ASP A 22 -2.54 -16.37 2.98
N GLU A 23 -3.50 -15.51 2.64
CA GLU A 23 -4.20 -15.50 1.35
C GLU A 23 -3.43 -14.78 0.23
N TYR A 24 -2.36 -14.05 0.57
CA TYR A 24 -1.55 -13.33 -0.42
C TYR A 24 -0.05 -13.38 -0.12
N GLN A 25 0.74 -13.15 -1.17
CA GLN A 25 2.18 -12.94 -1.04
C GLN A 25 2.51 -11.55 -1.57
N LEU A 26 2.62 -10.56 -0.66
CA LEU A 26 2.78 -9.15 -1.03
C LEU A 26 3.97 -8.91 -1.96
N HIS A 27 5.10 -9.57 -1.69
CA HIS A 27 6.33 -9.48 -2.48
C HIS A 27 6.19 -9.98 -3.93
N ARG A 28 5.13 -10.75 -4.26
CA ARG A 28 4.81 -11.15 -5.63
C ARG A 28 4.02 -10.10 -6.39
N VAL A 29 3.35 -9.22 -5.68
CA VAL A 29 2.51 -8.16 -6.26
C VAL A 29 3.31 -6.86 -6.36
N ILE A 30 4.13 -6.57 -5.35
CA ILE A 30 4.81 -5.28 -5.20
C ILE A 30 6.19 -5.48 -4.57
N HIS A 31 7.18 -4.73 -5.07
CA HIS A 31 8.43 -4.47 -4.37
C HIS A 31 8.26 -3.30 -3.41
N VAL A 32 8.16 -3.58 -2.10
CA VAL A 32 7.86 -2.57 -1.07
C VAL A 32 8.94 -1.49 -0.98
N GLU A 33 10.21 -1.87 -1.09
CA GLU A 33 11.33 -0.92 -1.15
C GLU A 33 11.19 0.05 -2.32
N ALA A 34 10.86 -0.44 -3.52
CA ALA A 34 10.65 0.42 -4.69
C ALA A 34 9.42 1.32 -4.53
N LEU A 35 8.36 0.83 -3.87
CA LEU A 35 7.18 1.63 -3.56
C LEU A 35 7.53 2.75 -2.57
N GLU A 36 8.25 2.45 -1.50
CA GLU A 36 8.70 3.45 -0.53
C GLU A 36 9.53 4.54 -1.20
N GLN A 37 10.50 4.16 -2.04
CA GLN A 37 11.31 5.13 -2.78
C GLN A 37 10.45 5.99 -3.70
N LEU A 38 9.45 5.40 -4.37
CA LEU A 38 8.54 6.14 -5.23
C LEU A 38 7.67 7.13 -4.43
N VAL A 39 7.10 6.68 -3.32
CA VAL A 39 6.29 7.53 -2.41
C VAL A 39 7.13 8.69 -1.89
N ASN A 40 8.36 8.43 -1.45
CA ASN A 40 9.25 9.45 -0.89
C ASN A 40 9.89 10.35 -1.98
N SER A 41 9.92 9.91 -3.25
CA SER A 41 10.39 10.74 -4.37
C SER A 41 9.42 11.88 -4.69
N ALA A 42 8.12 11.66 -4.48
CA ALA A 42 7.14 12.71 -4.48
C ALA A 42 7.28 13.48 -3.17
N GLY A 43 7.83 14.70 -3.24
CA GLY A 43 7.94 15.56 -2.07
C GLY A 43 6.57 15.76 -1.40
N PRO A 44 6.52 16.11 -0.11
CA PRO A 44 5.29 16.13 0.72
C PRO A 44 4.21 17.12 0.25
N HIS A 45 4.48 17.94 -0.76
CA HIS A 45 3.53 18.86 -1.39
C HIS A 45 2.96 18.34 -2.71
N THR A 46 3.30 17.10 -3.10
CA THR A 46 2.83 16.46 -4.32
C THR A 46 1.75 15.45 -3.94
N GLU A 47 0.57 15.59 -4.51
CA GLU A 47 -0.53 14.64 -4.38
C GLU A 47 -0.25 13.41 -5.26
N LEU A 48 0.78 12.64 -4.91
CA LEU A 48 1.05 11.35 -5.55
C LEU A 48 0.20 10.27 -4.87
N GLU A 49 -0.62 9.62 -5.69
CA GLU A 49 -1.38 8.44 -5.31
C GLU A 49 -0.90 7.23 -6.12
N ILE A 50 -0.56 6.16 -5.43
CA ILE A 50 -0.16 4.91 -6.04
C ILE A 50 -1.23 3.88 -5.77
N ARG A 51 -1.88 3.40 -6.84
CA ARG A 51 -3.00 2.46 -6.74
C ARG A 51 -2.60 1.11 -7.31
N PHE A 52 -2.80 0.06 -6.55
CA PHE A 52 -2.54 -1.32 -6.97
C PHE A 52 -3.57 -2.28 -6.37
N SER A 53 -3.58 -3.53 -6.84
CA SER A 53 -4.53 -4.54 -6.38
C SER A 53 -3.80 -5.72 -5.76
N VAL A 54 -4.29 -6.18 -4.60
CA VAL A 54 -3.84 -7.39 -3.91
C VAL A 54 -5.07 -8.29 -3.77
N GLY A 55 -5.13 -9.36 -4.57
CA GLY A 55 -6.35 -10.15 -4.70
C GLY A 55 -7.49 -9.31 -5.26
N GLU A 56 -8.62 -9.27 -4.55
CA GLU A 56 -9.80 -8.46 -4.88
C GLU A 56 -9.74 -7.03 -4.30
N PHE A 57 -8.78 -6.74 -3.43
CA PHE A 57 -8.67 -5.46 -2.74
C PHE A 57 -7.84 -4.49 -3.56
N ARG A 58 -8.35 -3.27 -3.75
CA ARG A 58 -7.61 -2.18 -4.37
C ARG A 58 -7.07 -1.25 -3.30
N LEU A 59 -5.76 -1.12 -3.21
CA LEU A 59 -5.07 -0.23 -2.29
C LEU A 59 -4.75 1.10 -2.96
N CYS A 60 -4.75 2.17 -2.19
CA CYS A 60 -4.20 3.49 -2.51
C CYS A 60 -3.15 3.82 -1.47
N VAL A 61 -1.93 4.11 -1.92
CA VAL A 61 -0.82 4.54 -1.08
C VAL A 61 -0.49 5.98 -1.41
N THR A 62 -0.39 6.79 -0.36
CA THR A 62 0.06 8.17 -0.42
C THR A 62 1.31 8.35 0.46
N HIS A 63 1.89 9.55 0.48
CA HIS A 63 2.99 9.86 1.39
C HIS A 63 2.61 9.72 2.88
N SER A 64 1.32 9.83 3.21
CA SER A 64 0.83 9.92 4.58
C SER A 64 0.01 8.73 5.06
N ASP A 65 -0.56 7.94 4.15
CA ASP A 65 -1.62 6.99 4.50
C ASP A 65 -1.78 5.89 3.44
N VAL A 66 -2.24 4.72 3.88
CA VAL A 66 -2.61 3.58 3.04
C VAL A 66 -4.09 3.23 3.24
N GLN A 67 -4.86 3.13 2.16
CA GLN A 67 -6.30 2.89 2.22
C GLN A 67 -6.77 1.84 1.22
N VAL A 68 -7.81 1.09 1.58
CA VAL A 68 -8.58 0.30 0.59
C VAL A 68 -9.58 1.22 -0.13
N LEU A 69 -9.49 1.26 -1.45
CA LEU A 69 -10.47 1.88 -2.32
C LEU A 69 -11.68 0.93 -2.44
N ARG A 70 -12.82 1.35 -1.88
CA ARG A 70 -14.10 0.68 -2.14
C ARG A 70 -14.59 1.09 -3.53
N SER A 71 -15.02 0.12 -4.32
CA SER A 71 -15.75 0.41 -5.55
C SER A 71 -17.10 1.01 -5.16
N GLU A 72 -17.49 2.14 -5.78
CA GLU A 72 -18.83 2.73 -5.62
C GLU A 72 -19.94 1.80 -6.13
#